data_AF-A0A527YQF9-F1
#
_entry.id   AF-A0A527YQF9-F1
#
_cell.length_a   1.000
_cell.length_b   1.000
_cell.length_c   1.000
_cell.angle_alpha   90.00
_cell.angle_beta   90.00
_cell.angle_gamma   90.00
#
_symmetry.space_group_name_H-M   'P 1'
#
loop_
_entity.id
_entity.type
_entity.pdbx_description
1 polymer ?
#
loop_
_entity_poly.entity_id
_entity_poly.type
_entity_poly.pdbx_seq_one_letter_code
_entity_poly.pdbx_strand_id
1 'polypeptide(L)'
;RFMAGAATNPDPDVFAYAAATVKHCIDVTKRLNGENYVLWGGREGYETLLNTDLAREQEQAGRFLNLVVDYKHRIGFKGTILIEPKPQEPTKHQYDYDVATVYG
;
A
#
# COMPACT_ATOMS: atom_id res chain seq x y z
N ARG A 1 11.07 2.76 -10.72
CA ARG A 1 11.09 3.37 -9.37
C ARG A 1 10.72 2.37 -8.27
N PHE A 2 9.57 1.68 -8.37
CA PHE A 2 9.06 0.81 -7.29
C PHE A 2 9.72 -0.58 -7.16
N MET A 3 10.95 -0.76 -7.66
CA MET A 3 11.57 -2.10 -7.69
C MET A 3 11.78 -2.67 -6.28
N ALA A 4 11.97 -1.79 -5.29
CA ALA A 4 12.22 -2.13 -3.88
C ALA A 4 11.05 -1.71 -2.98
N GLY A 5 9.81 -1.75 -3.50
CA GLY A 5 8.61 -1.34 -2.75
C GLY A 5 8.07 0.02 -3.16
N ALA A 6 6.91 0.38 -2.62
CA ALA A 6 6.29 1.69 -2.80
C ALA A 6 6.07 2.35 -1.43
N ALA A 7 5.09 1.88 -0.66
CA ALA A 7 4.92 2.25 0.74
C ALA A 7 6.01 1.67 1.63
N THR A 8 6.61 0.54 1.25
CA THR A 8 7.70 -0.11 2.00
C THR A 8 9.07 0.21 1.42
N ASN A 9 9.18 1.21 0.54
CA ASN A 9 10.46 1.51 -0.11
C ASN A 9 11.48 2.07 0.89
N PRO A 10 12.74 1.61 0.88
CA PRO A 10 13.80 2.19 1.72
C PRO A 10 14.14 3.65 1.35
N ASP A 11 13.79 4.11 0.15
CA ASP A 11 13.93 5.49 -0.31
C ASP A 11 12.65 6.31 -0.03
N PRO A 12 12.71 7.33 0.84
CA PRO A 12 11.55 8.16 1.19
C PRO A 12 10.99 8.96 0.00
N ASP A 13 11.77 9.25 -1.03
CA ASP A 13 11.26 9.96 -2.21
C ASP A 13 10.32 9.06 -3.03
N VAL A 14 10.58 7.73 -3.05
CA VAL A 14 9.70 6.76 -3.69
C VAL A 14 8.39 6.60 -2.90
N PHE A 15 8.45 6.63 -1.57
CA PHE A 15 7.26 6.66 -0.72
C PHE A 15 6.39 7.88 -1.04
N ALA A 16 6.99 9.07 -1.11
CA ALA A 16 6.28 10.31 -1.43
C ALA A 16 5.64 10.24 -2.82
N TYR A 17 6.34 9.69 -3.81
CA TYR A 17 5.81 9.48 -5.16
C TYR A 17 4.62 8.50 -5.15
N ALA A 18 4.71 7.39 -4.40
CA ALA A 18 3.63 6.43 -4.27
C ALA A 18 2.38 7.08 -3.64
N ALA A 19 2.56 7.88 -2.59
CA ALA A 19 1.48 8.60 -1.92
C ALA A 19 0.78 9.58 -2.87
N ALA A 20 1.55 10.34 -3.67
CA ALA A 20 1.00 11.24 -4.68
C ALA A 20 0.22 10.49 -5.77
N THR A 21 0.71 9.31 -6.18
CA THR A 21 0.04 8.44 -7.15
C THR A 21 -1.30 7.95 -6.61
N VAL A 22 -1.31 7.39 -5.40
CA VAL A 22 -2.53 6.89 -4.75
C VAL A 22 -3.53 8.01 -4.50
N LYS A 23 -3.07 9.19 -4.08
CA LYS A 23 -3.92 10.39 -3.97
C LYS A 23 -4.66 10.67 -5.28
N HIS A 24 -3.94 10.71 -6.41
CA HIS A 24 -4.53 10.98 -7.71
C HIS A 24 -5.52 9.88 -8.14
N CYS A 25 -5.17 8.62 -7.91
CA CYS A 25 -6.06 7.50 -8.21
C CYS A 25 -7.35 7.56 -7.39
N ILE A 26 -7.29 7.88 -6.10
CA ILE A 26 -8.48 8.08 -5.25
C ILE A 26 -9.32 9.26 -5.75
N ASP A 27 -8.70 10.37 -6.18
CA ASP A 27 -9.42 11.51 -6.76
C ASP A 27 -10.22 11.10 -8.01
N VAL A 28 -9.62 10.28 -8.87
CA VAL A 28 -10.27 9.74 -10.08
C VAL A 28 -11.38 8.77 -9.71
N THR A 29 -11.14 7.83 -8.78
CA THR A 29 -12.13 6.87 -8.30
C THR A 29 -13.35 7.59 -7.74
N LYS A 30 -13.15 8.63 -6.91
CA LYS A 30 -14.24 9.45 -6.40
C LYS A 30 -15.01 10.14 -7.54
N ARG A 31 -14.30 10.75 -8.49
CA ARG A 31 -14.93 11.45 -9.63
C ARG A 31 -15.80 10.52 -10.48
N LEU A 32 -15.40 9.27 -10.61
CA LEU A 32 -16.11 8.24 -11.38
C LEU A 32 -17.13 7.44 -10.55
N ASN A 33 -17.45 7.89 -9.33
CA ASN A 33 -18.38 7.24 -8.41
C ASN A 33 -18.01 5.78 -8.10
N GLY A 34 -16.71 5.47 -8.00
CA GLY A 34 -16.26 4.12 -7.64
C GLY A 34 -16.75 3.71 -6.25
N GLU A 35 -17.21 2.47 -6.12
CA GLU A 35 -17.73 1.94 -4.86
C GLU A 35 -16.62 1.49 -3.90
N ASN A 36 -15.42 1.23 -4.43
CA ASN A 36 -14.28 0.72 -3.69
C ASN A 36 -12.97 1.31 -4.24
N TYR A 37 -11.91 1.24 -3.43
CA TYR A 37 -10.54 1.51 -3.84
C TYR A 37 -9.62 0.40 -3.32
N VAL A 38 -8.91 -0.28 -4.22
CA VAL A 38 -8.08 -1.44 -3.90
C VAL A 38 -6.62 -1.02 -3.71
N LEU A 39 -5.99 -1.56 -2.68
CA LEU A 39 -4.56 -1.57 -2.46
C LEU A 39 -4.08 -3.02 -2.58
N TRP A 40 -3.30 -3.31 -3.61
CA TRP A 40 -2.59 -4.58 -3.77
C TRP A 40 -1.10 -4.34 -3.59
N GLY A 41 -0.48 -5.06 -2.65
CA GLY A 41 0.91 -4.90 -2.25
C GLY A 41 1.94 -5.43 -3.26
N GLY A 42 1.79 -5.18 -4.56
CA GLY A 42 2.57 -5.85 -5.62
C GLY A 42 4.11 -5.75 -5.50
N ARG A 43 4.64 -4.79 -4.74
CA ARG A 43 6.08 -4.73 -4.38
C ARG A 43 6.29 -4.54 -2.87
N GLU A 44 5.21 -4.60 -2.09
CA GLU A 44 5.23 -4.38 -0.65
C GLU A 44 5.57 -5.73 0.02
N GLY A 45 6.88 -5.96 0.13
CA GLY A 45 7.45 -7.23 0.51
C GLY A 45 8.96 -7.18 0.29
N TYR A 46 9.61 -8.34 0.34
CA TYR A 46 11.05 -8.42 0.17
C TYR A 46 11.48 -9.53 -0.79
N GLU A 47 12.66 -9.36 -1.37
CA GLU A 47 13.36 -10.41 -2.12
C GLU A 47 14.30 -11.23 -1.21
N THR A 48 14.91 -10.58 -0.22
CA THR A 48 15.79 -11.24 0.75
C THR A 48 15.71 -10.56 2.11
N LEU A 49 15.67 -11.35 3.18
CA LEU A 49 15.69 -10.81 4.54
C LEU A 49 17.01 -10.13 4.90
N LEU A 50 18.09 -10.41 4.16
CA LEU A 50 19.43 -9.90 4.48
C LEU A 50 19.56 -8.38 4.36
N ASN A 51 18.69 -7.73 3.59
CA ASN A 51 18.72 -6.29 3.37
C ASN A 51 17.38 -5.59 3.69
N THR A 52 16.49 -6.28 4.41
CA THR A 52 15.15 -5.80 4.73
C THR A 52 15.02 -5.56 6.22
N ASP A 53 14.63 -4.34 6.59
CA ASP A 53 14.17 -4.01 7.92
C ASP A 53 12.65 -4.19 7.99
N LEU A 54 12.22 -5.39 8.38
CA LEU A 54 10.82 -5.78 8.41
C LEU A 54 9.96 -4.89 9.32
N ALA A 55 10.53 -4.43 10.43
CA ALA A 55 9.79 -3.62 11.39
C ALA A 55 9.52 -2.23 10.81
N ARG A 56 10.55 -1.60 10.22
CA ARG A 56 10.43 -0.30 9.58
C ARG A 56 9.48 -0.34 8.39
N GLU A 57 9.60 -1.35 7.52
CA GLU A 57 8.74 -1.47 6.33
C GLU A 57 7.26 -1.66 6.70
N GLN A 58 6.97 -2.46 7.73
CA GLN A 58 5.59 -2.61 8.24
C GLN A 58 5.07 -1.32 8.88
N GLU A 59 5.89 -0.58 9.64
CA GLU A 59 5.50 0.72 10.20
C GLU A 59 5.18 1.72 9.09
N GLN A 60 5.99 1.75 8.03
CA GLN A 60 5.75 2.60 6.86
C GLN A 60 4.48 2.21 6.11
N ALA A 61 4.23 0.91 5.90
CA ALA A 61 2.98 0.43 5.30
C ALA A 61 1.75 0.84 6.12
N GLY A 62 1.79 0.68 7.45
CA GLY A 62 0.74 1.11 8.35
C GLY A 62 0.50 2.62 8.28
N ARG A 63 1.58 3.43 8.28
CA ARG A 63 1.50 4.88 8.08
C ARG A 63 0.88 5.25 6.73
N PHE A 64 1.27 4.56 5.66
CA PHE A 64 0.74 4.79 4.32
C PHE A 64 -0.77 4.51 4.25
N LEU A 65 -1.21 3.39 4.81
CA LEU A 65 -2.63 3.03 4.86
C LEU A 65 -3.45 4.07 5.64
N ASN A 66 -2.93 4.55 6.78
CA ASN A 66 -3.57 5.64 7.53
C ASN A 66 -3.72 6.92 6.70
N LEU A 67 -2.67 7.31 5.95
CA LEU A 67 -2.75 8.47 5.05
C LEU A 67 -3.81 8.30 3.95
N VAL A 68 -3.96 7.09 3.42
CA VAL A 68 -5.01 6.76 2.43
C VAL A 68 -6.41 6.92 3.02
N VAL A 69 -6.63 6.38 4.22
CA VAL A 69 -7.90 6.47 4.95
C VAL A 69 -8.22 7.92 5.31
N ASP A 70 -7.26 8.66 5.86
CA ASP A 70 -7.39 10.07 6.19
C ASP A 70 -7.75 10.90 4.95
N TYR A 71 -7.08 10.64 3.83
CA TYR A 71 -7.35 11.34 2.58
C TYR A 71 -8.75 11.02 2.04
N LYS A 72 -9.15 9.74 2.04
CA LYS A 72 -10.52 9.30 1.70
C LYS A 72 -11.55 10.12 2.48
N HIS A 73 -11.39 10.25 3.79
CA HIS A 73 -12.32 11.00 4.63
C HIS A 73 -12.27 12.50 4.33
N ARG A 74 -11.07 13.07 4.19
CA ARG A 74 -10.86 14.50 3.88
C ARG A 74 -11.57 14.94 2.61
N ILE A 75 -11.53 14.11 1.56
CA ILE A 75 -12.20 14.43 0.29
C ILE A 75 -13.65 13.96 0.26
N GLY A 76 -14.15 13.28 1.28
CA GLY A 76 -15.51 12.74 1.32
C GLY A 76 -15.75 11.56 0.36
N PHE A 77 -14.71 10.79 0.03
CA PHE A 77 -14.89 9.53 -0.72
C PHE A 77 -15.57 8.49 0.20
N LYS A 78 -16.68 7.92 -0.25
CA LYS A 78 -17.50 7.00 0.57
C LYS A 78 -17.18 5.52 0.33
N GLY A 79 -16.52 5.19 -0.78
CA GLY A 79 -16.23 3.81 -1.13
C GLY A 79 -15.27 3.10 -0.17
N THR A 80 -15.37 1.79 -0.06
CA THR A 80 -14.56 0.97 0.86
C THR A 80 -13.09 0.93 0.42
N ILE A 81 -12.15 0.99 1.37
CA ILE A 81 -10.74 0.70 1.08
C ILE A 81 -10.55 -0.80 1.25
N LEU A 82 -10.03 -1.45 0.23
CA LEU A 82 -9.81 -2.90 0.21
C LEU A 82 -8.30 -3.18 0.18
N ILE A 83 -7.88 -4.17 0.95
CA ILE A 83 -6.54 -4.78 0.83
C ILE A 83 -6.73 -6.08 0.07
N GLU A 84 -5.90 -6.33 -0.93
CA GLU A 84 -5.92 -7.57 -1.72
C GLU A 84 -4.73 -8.45 -1.33
N PRO A 85 -4.93 -9.49 -0.49
CA PRO A 85 -3.84 -10.34 -0.04
C PRO A 85 -3.25 -11.17 -1.19
N LYS A 86 -1.94 -11.34 -1.16
CA LYS A 86 -1.21 -12.26 -2.04
C LYS A 86 0.06 -12.73 -1.31
N PRO A 87 0.42 -14.03 -1.36
CA PRO A 87 1.55 -14.55 -0.57
C PRO A 87 2.93 -14.14 -1.11
N GLN A 88 3.04 -14.02 -2.44
CA GLN A 88 4.29 -13.83 -3.17
C GLN A 88 4.01 -13.52 -4.65
N GLU A 89 5.08 -13.23 -5.39
CA GLU A 89 5.11 -12.87 -6.81
C GLU A 89 4.53 -11.47 -7.09
N PRO A 90 5.37 -10.49 -7.47
CA PRO A 90 6.75 -10.64 -7.93
C PRO A 90 7.82 -10.65 -6.82
N THR A 91 7.48 -10.39 -5.56
CA THR A 91 8.44 -10.51 -4.45
C THR A 91 8.56 -11.95 -3.96
N LYS A 92 9.68 -12.30 -3.31
CA LYS A 92 9.84 -13.59 -2.62
C LYS A 92 8.79 -13.79 -1.52
N HIS A 93 8.44 -12.72 -0.80
CA HIS A 93 7.39 -12.69 0.21
C HIS A 93 6.68 -11.34 0.14
N GLN A 94 5.35 -11.34 0.08
CA GLN A 94 4.53 -10.13 0.24
C GLN A 94 3.98 -10.07 1.66
N TYR A 95 3.89 -8.87 2.22
CA TYR A 95 3.51 -8.68 3.63
C TYR A 95 2.04 -9.01 3.90
N ASP A 96 1.16 -8.66 2.97
CA ASP A 96 -0.26 -8.99 2.93
C ASP A 96 -0.46 -10.44 2.44
N TYR A 97 0.14 -11.41 3.13
CA TYR A 97 0.29 -12.79 2.65
C TYR A 97 -1.04 -13.51 2.41
N ASP A 98 -1.94 -13.40 3.37
CA ASP A 98 -3.29 -13.95 3.34
C ASP A 98 -4.24 -13.11 4.22
N VAL A 99 -5.52 -13.49 4.25
CA VAL A 99 -6.54 -12.79 5.05
C VAL A 99 -6.22 -12.86 6.55
N ALA A 100 -5.68 -13.98 7.03
CA ALA A 100 -5.37 -14.16 8.44
C ALA A 100 -4.25 -13.23 8.90
N THR A 101 -3.23 -13.03 8.06
CA THR A 101 -2.09 -12.15 8.28
C THR A 101 -2.49 -10.67 8.21
N VAL A 102 -3.43 -10.32 7.33
CA VAL A 102 -3.91 -8.93 7.19
C VAL A 102 -4.87 -8.55 8.32
N TYR A 103 -5.68 -9.48 8.81
CA TYR A 103 -6.74 -9.19 9.79
C TYR A 103 -6.34 -9.50 11.25
N GLY A 104 -5.46 -10.49 11.47
CA GLY A 104 -5.04 -10.96 12.79
C GLY A 104 -3.99 -10.08 13.45
#